data_AF-A0A2T0RY06-F1
#
_entry.id   AF-A0A2T0RY06-F1
#
_cell.length_a   1.000
_cell.length_b   1.000
_cell.length_c   1.000
_cell.angle_alpha   90.00
_cell.angle_beta   90.00
_cell.angle_gamma   90.00
#
_symmetry.space_group_name_H-M   'P 1'
#
loop_
_entity.id
_entity.type
_entity.pdbx_description
1 polymer ?
#
loop_
_entity_poly.entity_id
_entity_poly.type
_entity_poly.pdbx_seq_one_letter_code
_entity_poly.pdbx_strand_id
1 'polypeptide(L)' 'MEWLSQITVGDVILSVLTCCLIHESLVALLPDAVAGPGGWLIDTGAED' A
#
# COMPACT_ATOMS: atom_id res chain seq x y z
N MET A 1 -28.73 -0.02 1.77
CA MET A 1 -28.00 0.50 2.96
C MET A 1 -27.77 -0.56 4.04
N GLU A 2 -28.47 -1.69 4.03
CA GLU A 2 -28.26 -2.78 5.02
C GLU A 2 -26.83 -3.36 5.04
N TRP A 3 -26.12 -3.34 3.90
CA TRP A 3 -24.74 -3.84 3.83
C TRP A 3 -23.73 -3.02 4.66
N LEU A 4 -24.00 -1.72 4.87
CA LEU A 4 -23.14 -0.83 5.65
C LEU A 4 -23.33 -1.10 7.14
N SER A 5 -24.49 -1.63 7.53
CA SER A 5 -24.77 -2.01 8.92
C SER A 5 -24.03 -3.27 9.35
N GLN A 6 -23.45 -4.04 8.40
CA GLN A 6 -22.62 -5.20 8.69
C GLN A 6 -21.15 -4.83 8.91
N ILE A 7 -20.73 -3.63 8.48
CA ILE A 7 -19.38 -3.14 8.65
C ILE A 7 -19.26 -2.58 10.07
N THR A 8 -18.46 -3.24 10.89
CA THR A 8 -18.22 -2.77 12.26
C THR A 8 -17.12 -1.70 12.26
N VAL A 9 -17.09 -0.89 13.32
CA VAL A 9 -15.97 0.06 13.53
C VAL A 9 -14.63 -0.67 13.59
N GLY A 10 -14.62 -1.90 14.13
CA GLY A 10 -13.44 -2.76 14.15
C GLY A 10 -12.93 -3.12 12.76
N ASP A 11 -13.82 -3.42 11.82
CA ASP A 11 -13.46 -3.73 10.43
C ASP A 11 -12.83 -2.53 9.72
N VAL A 12 -13.36 -1.33 9.98
CA VAL A 12 -12.79 -0.08 9.44
C VAL A 12 -11.38 0.14 9.98
N ILE A 13 -11.20 0.00 11.30
CA ILE A 13 -9.88 0.16 11.93
C ILE A 13 -8.91 -0.89 11.40
N LEU A 14 -9.33 -2.16 11.30
CA LEU A 14 -8.49 -3.23 10.79
C LEU A 14 -8.10 -3.00 9.33
N SER A 15 -9.02 -2.51 8.49
CA SER A 15 -8.73 -2.16 7.11
C SER A 15 -7.69 -1.05 7.00
N VAL A 16 -7.79 -0.02 7.85
CA VAL A 16 -6.81 1.07 7.89
C VAL A 16 -5.44 0.54 8.32
N LEU A 17 -5.38 -0.23 9.41
CA LEU A 17 -4.14 -0.82 9.90
C LEU A 17 -3.51 -1.76 8.86
N THR A 18 -4.34 -2.56 8.18
CA THR A 18 -3.89 -3.45 7.10
C THR A 18 -3.31 -2.65 5.93
N CYS A 19 -3.93 -1.53 5.56
CA CYS A 19 -3.42 -0.64 4.52
C CYS A 19 -2.04 -0.07 4.90
N CYS A 20 -1.88 0.39 6.15
CA CYS A 20 -0.58 0.84 6.67
C CYS A 20 0.49 -0.27 6.61
N LEU A 21 0.14 -1.50 7.01
CA LEU A 21 1.06 -2.63 6.94
C LEU A 21 1.47 -2.98 5.52
N ILE A 22 0.52 -2.96 4.57
CA ILE A 22 0.81 -3.18 3.15
C ILE A 22 1.78 -2.10 2.65
N HIS A 23 1.53 -0.83 2.96
CA HIS A 23 2.41 0.27 2.58
C HIS A 23 3.84 0.07 3.10
N GLU A 24 4.00 -0.17 4.40
CA GLU A 24 5.32 -0.40 5.01
C GLU A 24 6.01 -1.63 4.42
N SER A 25 5.25 -2.70 4.15
CA SER A 25 5.80 -3.91 3.52
C SER A 25 6.28 -3.65 2.10
N LEU A 26 5.57 -2.83 1.32
CA LEU A 26 6.00 -2.43 -0.02
C LEU A 26 7.28 -1.59 0.07
N VAL A 27 7.35 -0.64 0.98
CA VAL A 27 8.57 0.18 1.14
C VAL A 27 9.77 -0.68 1.57
N ALA A 28 9.59 -1.62 2.48
CA ALA A 28 10.69 -2.40 3.04
C ALA A 28 11.13 -3.59 2.17
N LEU A 29 10.22 -4.19 1.42
CA LEU A 29 10.47 -5.45 0.71
C LEU A 29 10.55 -5.29 -0.81
N LEU A 30 10.04 -4.21 -1.38
CA LEU A 30 10.01 -4.04 -2.82
C LEU A 30 11.43 -3.72 -3.31
N PRO A 31 12.01 -4.54 -4.20
CA PRO A 31 13.38 -4.35 -4.64
C PRO A 31 13.51 -3.14 -5.56
N ASP A 32 14.68 -2.51 -5.57
CA ASP A 32 14.95 -1.31 -6.39
C ASP A 32 14.70 -1.52 -7.87
N ALA A 33 14.92 -2.74 -8.39
CA ALA A 33 14.60 -3.09 -9.77
C ALA A 33 13.10 -2.98 -10.11
N VAL A 34 12.22 -3.04 -9.10
CA VAL A 34 10.77 -2.89 -9.23
C VAL A 34 10.35 -1.47 -8.84
N ALA A 35 10.87 -0.93 -7.74
CA ALA A 35 10.58 0.41 -7.27
C ALA A 35 11.85 1.13 -6.82
N GLY A 36 12.40 1.97 -7.70
CA GLY A 36 13.70 2.64 -7.56
C GLY A 36 14.07 3.41 -8.83
N PRO A 37 15.25 4.06 -8.90
CA PRO A 37 15.68 4.75 -10.11
C PRO A 37 15.86 3.77 -11.28
N GLY A 38 15.06 3.93 -12.34
CA GLY A 38 14.95 2.98 -13.45
C GLY A 38 14.14 1.72 -13.13
N GLY A 39 13.31 1.75 -12.08
CA GLY A 39 12.47 0.63 -11.64
C GLY A 39 11.32 0.33 -12.62
N TRP A 40 10.97 -0.96 -12.77
CA TRP A 40 9.94 -1.39 -13.73
C TRP A 40 8.52 -0.95 -13.39
N LEU A 41 8.17 -0.92 -12.09
CA LEU A 41 6.80 -0.60 -11.63
C LEU A 41 6.68 0.86 -11.20
N ILE A 42 7.63 1.36 -10.41
CA ILE A 42 7.68 2.74 -9.94
C ILE A 42 9.09 3.27 -10.19
N ASP A 43 9.25 4.05 -11.25
CA ASP A 43 10.51 4.74 -11.53
C ASP A 43 10.57 6.03 -10.69
N THR A 44 11.56 6.10 -9.80
CA THR A 44 11.84 7.29 -8.98
C THR A 44 13.09 8.05 -9.45
N GLY A 45 13.65 7.66 -10.60
CA GLY A 45 14.76 8.34 -11.25
C GLY A 45 14.33 9.71 -11.76
N ALA A 46 15.20 10.70 -11.59
CA ALA A 46 15.02 11.96 -12.29
C ALA A 46 15.24 11.70 -13.79
N GLU A 47 14.23 11.98 -14.59
CA GLU A 47 14.36 12.06 -16.05
C GLU A 47 15.33 13.21 -16.35
N ASP A 48 16.56 12.90 -16.80
CA ASP A 48 17.56 13.90 -17.23
C ASP A 48 17.07 14.73 -18.43
#